data_AF-A0A7W5C6L9-F1
#
_entry.id   AF-A0A7W5C6L9-F1
#
_cell.length_a   1.000
_cell.length_b   1.000
_cell.length_c   1.000
_cell.angle_alpha   90.00
_cell.angle_beta   90.00
_cell.angle_gamma   90.00
#
_symmetry.space_group_name_H-M   'P 1'
#
loop_
_entity.id
_entity.type
_entity.pdbx_description
1 polymer ?
#
loop_
_entity_poly.entity_id
_entity_poly.type
_entity_poly.pdbx_seq_one_letter_code
_entity_poly.pdbx_strand_id
1 'polypeptide(L)'
;MFNVTVEITQERKNQLLEWITSHENATGEYDKGVQVGLRWMIDKIGVTEYLYTNVAEASSILINQDFINECTEKFDENWIDEVWNSGFAVAIIGVLDLFNIQVIEFPTPKKTNNTLR
;
A
#
# COMPACT_ATOMS: atom_id res chain seq x y z
N MET A 1 5.51 14.12 12.16
CA MET A 1 6.17 14.03 10.84
C MET A 1 7.45 13.26 11.04
N PHE A 2 7.60 12.12 10.37
CA PHE A 2 8.82 11.31 10.44
C PHE A 2 9.32 11.07 9.02
N ASN A 3 10.59 11.41 8.77
CA ASN A 3 11.24 11.03 7.52
C ASN A 3 11.84 9.65 7.74
N VAL A 4 11.41 8.68 6.94
CA VAL A 4 11.97 7.34 6.94
C VAL A 4 12.82 7.22 5.68
N THR A 5 14.13 7.08 5.86
CA THR A 5 15.00 6.72 4.74
C THR A 5 14.83 5.25 4.46
N VAL A 6 14.47 4.92 3.21
CA VAL A 6 14.34 3.53 2.77
C VAL A 6 15.35 3.25 1.67
N GLU A 7 15.87 2.03 1.66
CA GLU A 7 16.70 1.54 0.58
C GLU A 7 15.84 0.77 -0.41
N ILE A 8 15.80 1.25 -1.65
CA ILE A 8 15.09 0.60 -2.75
C ILE A 8 16.08 -0.33 -3.46
N THR A 9 16.34 -1.47 -2.83
CA THR A 9 17.24 -2.51 -3.37
C THR A 9 16.61 -3.21 -4.57
N GLN A 10 17.43 -3.81 -5.44
CA GLN A 10 16.93 -4.57 -6.59
C GLN A 10 15.99 -5.72 -6.16
N GLU A 11 16.27 -6.37 -5.03
CA GLU A 11 15.43 -7.42 -4.47
C GLU A 11 14.03 -6.89 -4.13
N ARG A 12 13.94 -5.76 -3.42
CA ARG A 12 12.65 -5.14 -3.08
C ARG A 12 11.88 -4.69 -4.32
N LYS A 13 12.58 -4.15 -5.33
CA LYS A 13 11.97 -3.80 -6.61
C LYS A 13 11.34 -5.03 -7.28
N ASN A 14 12.10 -6.13 -7.36
CA ASN A 14 11.61 -7.36 -7.97
C ASN A 14 10.38 -7.90 -7.23
N GLN A 15 10.40 -7.93 -5.90
CA GLN A 15 9.25 -8.36 -5.10
C GLN A 15 8.01 -7.48 -5.34
N LEU A 16 8.18 -6.16 -5.35
CA LEU A 16 7.07 -5.23 -5.61
C LEU A 16 6.52 -5.38 -7.05
N LEU A 17 7.40 -5.57 -8.04
CA LEU A 17 6.99 -5.83 -9.43
C LEU A 17 6.24 -7.16 -9.59
N GLU A 18 6.67 -8.21 -8.90
CA GLU A 18 5.97 -9.51 -8.86
C GLU A 18 4.58 -9.37 -8.23
N TRP A 19 4.43 -8.59 -7.16
CA TRP A 19 3.13 -8.30 -6.57
C TRP A 19 2.21 -7.53 -7.52
N ILE A 20 2.72 -6.53 -8.23
CA ILE A 20 1.94 -5.77 -9.22
C ILE A 20 1.48 -6.70 -10.35
N THR A 21 2.40 -7.50 -10.90
CA THR A 21 2.13 -8.37 -12.05
C THR A 21 1.11 -9.46 -11.69
N SER A 22 1.19 -10.00 -10.46
CA SER A 22 0.25 -11.04 -10.01
C SER A 22 -1.20 -10.55 -9.87
N HIS A 23 -1.42 -9.24 -9.72
CA HIS A 23 -2.75 -8.63 -9.58
C HIS A 23 -3.15 -7.77 -10.79
N GLU A 24 -2.38 -7.74 -11.89
CA GLU A 24 -2.60 -6.82 -13.01
C GLU A 24 -3.95 -7.03 -13.73
N ASN A 25 -4.43 -8.28 -13.73
CA ASN A 25 -5.70 -8.68 -14.34
C ASN A 25 -6.71 -9.22 -13.31
N ALA A 26 -6.64 -8.70 -12.08
CA ALA A 26 -7.52 -9.07 -10.99
C ALA A 26 -9.01 -8.88 -11.35
N THR A 27 -9.80 -9.93 -11.18
CA THR A 27 -11.27 -9.87 -11.39
C THR A 27 -12.07 -9.94 -10.10
N GLY A 28 -11.52 -10.54 -9.04
CA GLY A 28 -12.12 -10.57 -7.70
C GLY A 28 -11.93 -9.25 -6.95
N GLU A 29 -12.91 -8.87 -6.12
CA GLU A 29 -12.87 -7.59 -5.38
C GLU A 29 -11.66 -7.48 -4.44
N TYR A 30 -11.26 -8.59 -3.82
CA TYR A 30 -10.06 -8.63 -2.99
C TYR A 30 -8.81 -8.28 -3.81
N ASP A 31 -8.59 -8.97 -4.93
CA ASP A 31 -7.42 -8.77 -5.77
C ASP A 31 -7.41 -7.38 -6.42
N LYS A 32 -8.59 -6.83 -6.76
CA LYS A 32 -8.72 -5.43 -7.21
C LYS A 32 -8.31 -4.45 -6.11
N GLY A 33 -8.73 -4.70 -4.87
CA GLY A 33 -8.30 -3.95 -3.70
C GLY A 33 -6.77 -3.96 -3.57
N VAL A 34 -6.16 -5.14 -3.67
CA VAL A 34 -4.70 -5.29 -3.64
C VAL A 34 -4.04 -4.48 -4.77
N GLN A 35 -4.52 -4.63 -6.01
CA GLN A 35 -3.97 -3.92 -7.17
C GLN A 35 -4.01 -2.39 -6.99
N VAL A 36 -5.14 -1.86 -6.54
CA VAL A 36 -5.30 -0.41 -6.29
C VAL A 36 -4.40 0.05 -5.15
N GLY A 37 -4.29 -0.73 -4.08
CA GLY A 37 -3.42 -0.42 -2.94
C GLY A 37 -1.95 -0.40 -3.31
N LEU A 38 -1.48 -1.36 -4.11
CA LEU A 38 -0.10 -1.38 -4.61
C LEU A 38 0.20 -0.14 -5.45
N ARG A 39 -0.68 0.20 -6.39
CA ARG A 39 -0.51 1.39 -7.26
C ARG A 39 -0.50 2.68 -6.45
N TRP A 40 -1.44 2.82 -5.51
CA TRP A 40 -1.54 3.98 -4.65
C TRP A 40 -0.28 4.14 -3.78
N MET A 41 0.21 3.05 -3.18
CA MET A 41 1.44 3.10 -2.40
C MET A 41 2.63 3.53 -3.25
N ILE A 42 2.82 2.93 -4.42
CA ILE A 42 3.96 3.22 -5.31
C ILE A 42 4.05 4.72 -5.64
N ASP A 43 2.89 5.33 -5.94
CA ASP A 43 2.77 6.76 -6.18
C ASP A 43 3.10 7.56 -4.91
N LYS A 44 2.52 7.17 -3.75
CA LYS A 44 2.67 7.89 -2.48
C LYS A 44 4.07 7.86 -1.90
N ILE A 45 4.75 6.72 -1.97
CA ILE A 45 6.13 6.59 -1.50
C ILE A 45 7.15 7.03 -2.57
N GLY A 46 6.67 7.46 -3.74
CA GLY A 46 7.51 8.02 -4.80
C GLY A 46 8.49 7.02 -5.41
N VAL A 47 8.11 5.73 -5.48
CA VAL A 47 9.04 4.69 -5.98
C VAL A 47 8.88 4.37 -7.47
N THR A 48 7.89 4.97 -8.14
CA THR A 48 7.58 4.75 -9.56
C THR A 48 8.82 4.88 -10.46
N GLU A 49 9.59 5.96 -10.29
CA GLU A 49 10.75 6.24 -11.14
C GLU A 49 11.92 5.29 -10.88
N TYR A 50 11.98 4.67 -9.70
CA TYR A 50 13.04 3.75 -9.32
C TYR A 50 12.71 2.29 -9.64
N LEU A 51 11.43 1.92 -9.73
CA LEU A 51 11.01 0.52 -9.91
C LEU A 51 11.60 -0.13 -11.16
N TYR A 52 11.72 0.62 -12.25
CA TYR A 52 12.17 0.11 -13.54
C TYR A 52 13.65 0.41 -13.84
N THR A 53 14.39 0.95 -12.87
CA THR A 53 15.83 1.25 -13.02
C THR A 53 16.69 0.16 -12.38
N ASN A 54 17.85 -0.09 -12.98
CA ASN A 54 18.82 -1.06 -12.46
C ASN A 54 19.70 -0.49 -11.32
N VAL A 55 19.43 0.74 -10.86
CA VAL A 55 20.23 1.43 -9.84
C VAL A 55 19.54 1.27 -8.50
N ALA A 56 20.20 0.64 -7.53
CA ALA A 56 19.74 0.67 -6.15
C ALA A 56 19.86 2.10 -5.62
N GLU A 57 18.80 2.63 -5.04
CA GLU A 57 18.75 4.02 -4.59
C GLU A 57 18.18 4.10 -3.19
N ALA A 58 18.80 4.94 -2.35
CA ALA A 58 18.24 5.29 -1.06
C ALA A 58 17.36 6.52 -1.26
N SER A 59 16.06 6.37 -1.00
CA SER A 59 15.09 7.46 -1.10
C SER A 59 14.55 7.79 0.29
N SER A 60 14.32 9.07 0.55
CA SER A 60 13.66 9.50 1.78
C SER A 60 12.16 9.54 1.54
N ILE A 61 11.43 8.66 2.20
CA ILE A 61 9.97 8.68 2.19
C ILE A 61 9.50 9.54 3.36
N LEU A 62 8.66 10.52 3.04
CA LEU A 62 7.97 11.32 4.04
C LEU A 62 6.72 10.58 4.51
N ILE A 63 6.72 10.10 5.74
CA ILE A 63 5.52 9.58 6.40
C ILE A 63 5.03 10.64 7.38
N ASN A 64 3.99 11.36 6.97
CA ASN A 64 3.39 12.44 7.75
C ASN A 64 1.90 12.16 8.02
N GLN A 65 1.23 13.10 8.69
CA GLN A 65 -0.19 12.95 8.99
C GLN A 65 -1.05 12.93 7.72
N ASP A 66 -0.62 13.59 6.64
CA ASP A 66 -1.36 13.60 5.37
C ASP A 66 -1.40 12.20 4.76
N PHE A 67 -0.28 11.46 4.75
CA PHE A 67 -0.25 10.06 4.33
C PHE A 67 -1.25 9.20 5.12
N ILE A 68 -1.30 9.38 6.45
CA ILE A 68 -2.21 8.63 7.34
C ILE A 68 -3.67 9.04 7.12
N ASN A 69 -3.94 10.33 6.92
CA ASN A 69 -5.27 10.86 6.66
C ASN A 69 -5.80 10.34 5.33
N GLU A 70 -4.98 10.35 4.28
CA GLU A 70 -5.37 9.84 2.96
C GLU A 70 -5.62 8.32 2.97
N CYS A 71 -4.81 7.55 3.70
CA CYS A 71 -5.10 6.13 3.98
C CYS A 71 -6.47 5.96 4.65
N THR A 72 -6.74 6.78 5.66
CA THR A 72 -8.00 6.74 6.41
C THR A 72 -9.19 7.08 5.52
N GLU A 73 -9.07 8.12 4.70
CA GLU A 73 -10.07 8.52 3.72
C GLU A 73 -10.34 7.39 2.71
N LYS A 74 -9.31 6.72 2.20
CA LYS A 74 -9.46 5.59 1.28
C LYS A 74 -10.21 4.42 1.90
N PHE A 75 -9.91 4.07 3.15
CA PHE A 75 -10.66 3.05 3.88
C PHE A 75 -12.11 3.47 4.15
N ASP A 76 -12.32 4.76 4.45
CA ASP A 76 -13.63 5.34 4.73
C ASP A 76 -14.50 5.49 3.47
N GLU A 77 -13.92 5.75 2.30
CA GLU A 77 -14.64 5.83 1.02
C GLU A 77 -15.16 4.45 0.59
N ASN A 78 -14.40 3.39 0.89
CA ASN A 78 -14.67 2.03 0.40
C ASN A 78 -15.21 1.10 1.51
N TRP A 79 -15.64 1.66 2.64
CA TRP A 79 -16.04 0.94 3.85
C TRP A 79 -17.16 -0.12 3.67
N ILE A 80 -17.99 0.02 2.62
CA ILE A 80 -19.07 -0.92 2.32
C ILE A 80 -18.54 -2.20 1.66
N ASP A 81 -17.43 -2.12 0.93
CA ASP A 81 -16.80 -3.27 0.28
C ASP A 81 -15.66 -3.80 1.16
N GLU A 82 -16.02 -4.56 2.19
CA GLU A 82 -15.06 -5.13 3.14
C GLU A 82 -13.97 -5.97 2.47
N VAL A 83 -14.32 -6.68 1.39
CA VAL A 83 -13.44 -7.60 0.69
C VAL A 83 -12.41 -6.79 -0.09
N TRP A 84 -12.84 -5.78 -0.83
CA TRP A 84 -11.97 -4.84 -1.50
C TRP A 84 -11.07 -4.10 -0.50
N ASN A 85 -11.65 -3.57 0.58
CA ASN A 85 -10.90 -2.83 1.61
C ASN A 85 -9.84 -3.69 2.29
N SER A 86 -10.13 -4.98 2.50
CA SER A 86 -9.15 -5.93 3.04
C SER A 86 -7.96 -6.11 2.09
N GLY A 87 -8.22 -6.25 0.79
CA GLY A 87 -7.16 -6.31 -0.21
C GLY A 87 -6.32 -5.04 -0.27
N PHE A 88 -6.98 -3.87 -0.26
CA PHE A 88 -6.32 -2.57 -0.22
C PHE A 88 -5.42 -2.41 1.01
N ALA A 89 -5.90 -2.81 2.18
CA ALA A 89 -5.12 -2.79 3.42
C ALA A 89 -3.91 -3.71 3.38
N VAL A 90 -4.07 -4.93 2.87
CA VAL A 90 -2.97 -5.90 2.72
C VAL A 90 -1.88 -5.34 1.83
N ALA A 91 -2.23 -4.69 0.72
CA ALA A 91 -1.25 -4.05 -0.14
C ALA A 91 -0.47 -2.95 0.58
N ILE A 92 -1.14 -2.08 1.33
CA ILE A 92 -0.46 -1.01 2.07
C ILE A 92 0.50 -1.58 3.11
N ILE A 93 0.02 -2.49 3.95
CA ILE A 93 0.83 -3.12 5.01
C ILE A 93 2.01 -3.87 4.40
N GLY A 94 1.79 -4.61 3.30
CA GLY A 94 2.84 -5.34 2.60
C GLY A 94 3.93 -4.43 2.06
N VAL A 95 3.58 -3.27 1.49
CA VAL A 95 4.58 -2.31 0.99
C VAL A 95 5.33 -1.64 2.15
N LEU A 96 4.64 -1.27 3.24
CA LEU A 96 5.30 -0.71 4.43
C LEU A 96 6.30 -1.71 5.03
N ASP A 97 5.92 -2.98 5.16
CA ASP A 97 6.78 -4.06 5.65
C ASP A 97 7.98 -4.30 4.72
N LEU A 98 7.74 -4.35 3.40
CA LEU A 98 8.80 -4.53 2.38
C LEU A 98 9.90 -3.48 2.52
N PHE A 99 9.53 -2.23 2.83
CA PHE A 99 10.46 -1.12 3.02
C PHE A 99 10.87 -0.88 4.48
N ASN A 100 10.53 -1.78 5.41
CA ASN A 100 10.79 -1.68 6.85
C ASN A 100 10.28 -0.37 7.47
N ILE A 101 9.16 0.15 6.98
CA ILE A 101 8.53 1.38 7.47
C ILE A 101 7.60 1.00 8.63
N GLN A 102 7.99 1.38 9.85
CA GLN A 102 7.14 1.19 11.02
C GLN A 102 6.21 2.40 11.23
N VAL A 103 4.91 2.16 11.27
CA VAL A 103 3.88 3.16 11.61
C VAL A 103 3.23 2.75 12.94
N ILE A 104 3.29 3.64 13.94
CA ILE A 104 2.82 3.35 15.31
C ILE A 104 1.29 3.26 15.37
N GLU A 105 0.58 4.11 14.61
CA GLU A 105 -0.88 4.12 14.52
C GLU A 105 -1.28 4.11 13.05
N PHE A 106 -1.57 2.92 12.52
CA PHE A 106 -2.07 2.76 11.16
C PHE A 106 -3.59 2.58 11.18
N PRO A 107 -4.36 3.27 10.31
CA PRO A 107 -5.81 3.15 10.29
C PRO A 107 -6.21 1.71 9.95
N THR A 108 -7.27 1.24 10.61
CA THR A 108 -7.79 -0.11 10.38
C THR A 108 -9.01 -0.05 9.46
N PRO A 109 -9.15 -1.01 8.52
CA PRO A 109 -10.33 -1.08 7.68
C PRO A 109 -11.59 -1.17 8.54
N LYS A 110 -12.59 -0.34 8.24
CA LYS A 110 -13.91 -0.46 8.89
C LYS A 110 -14.53 -1.78 8.47
N LYS A 111 -14.87 -2.61 9.45
CA LYS A 111 -15.73 -3.78 9.26
C LYS A 111 -17.19 -3.33 9.36
N THR A 112 -18.00 -3.69 8.38
CA THR A 112 -19.45 -3.77 8.61
C THR A 112 -19.70 -4.76 9.74
N ASN A 113 -20.21 -4.25 10.86
CA ASN A 113 -20.98 -5.09 11.76
C ASN A 113 -22.28 -5.43 11.03
N ASN A 114 -22.22 -6.38 10.10
CA ASN A 114 -23.40 -7.11 9.65
C ASN A 114 -23.85 -7.99 10.81
N THR A 115 -24.39 -7.32 11.83
CA THR A 115 -25.35 -7.92 12.74
C THR A 115 -26.51 -8.31 11.84
N LEU A 116 -26.54 -9.59 11.48
CA LEU A 116 -27.65 -10.27 10.81
C LEU A 116 -28.98 -9.66 11.28
N ARG A 117 -29.68 -8.99 10.36
CA ARG A 117 -31.09 -8.67 10.45
C ARG A 117 -31.78 -9.24 9.23
#